data_AF-A0A8T2WWF9-F1
#
_entry.id   AF-A0A8T2WWF9-F1
#
_cell.length_a   1.000
_cell.length_b   1.000
_cell.length_c   1.000
_cell.angle_alpha   90.00
_cell.angle_beta   90.00
_cell.angle_gamma   90.00
#
_symmetry.space_group_name_H-M   'P 1'
#
loop_
_entity.id
_entity.type
_entity.pdbx_description
1 polymer ?
#
loop_
_entity_poly.entity_id
_entity_poly.type
_entity_poly.pdbx_seq_one_letter_code
_entity_poly.pdbx_strand_id
1 'polypeptide(L)' 'YVAHQTTLQAEEVELLLIKGKAENLSAKHSQIPMDELQILKGQETVAGLKASCSSSRDHLILAYRQKEIIKS' A
#
# COMPACT_ATOMS: atom_id res chain seq x y z
N TYR A 1 -6.72 -1.56 -25.57
CA TYR A 1 -6.32 -0.91 -24.30
C TYR A 1 -4.82 -0.68 -24.38
N VAL A 2 -4.37 0.57 -24.37
CA VAL A 2 -2.94 0.92 -24.41
C VAL A 2 -2.57 1.39 -23.01
N ALA A 3 -1.57 0.76 -22.40
CA ALA A 3 -1.08 1.19 -21.09
C ALA A 3 -0.19 2.42 -21.28
N HIS A 4 -0.51 3.52 -20.60
CA HIS A 4 0.30 4.73 -20.60
C HIS A 4 1.17 4.75 -19.35
N GLN A 5 2.48 4.93 -19.52
CA GLN A 5 3.39 5.21 -18.40
C GLN A 5 3.20 6.68 -18.00
N THR A 6 2.76 6.90 -16.78
CA THR A 6 2.63 8.24 -16.19
C THR A 6 3.66 8.40 -15.09
N THR A 7 4.53 9.41 -15.21
CA THR A 7 5.46 9.77 -14.15
C THR A 7 4.70 10.52 -13.06
N LEU A 8 4.67 9.97 -11.85
CA LEU A 8 4.09 10.62 -10.66
C LEU A 8 5.22 11.10 -9.76
N GLN A 9 5.07 12.30 -9.19
CA GLN A 9 5.99 12.80 -8.18
C GLN A 9 5.74 12.10 -6.83
N ALA A 10 6.77 11.95 -6.01
CA ALA A 10 6.65 11.29 -4.71
C ALA A 10 5.67 12.03 -3.78
N GLU A 11 5.56 13.35 -3.95
CA GLU A 11 4.69 14.23 -3.18
C GLU A 11 3.21 14.04 -3.55
N GLU A 12 2.92 13.52 -4.75
CA GLU A 12 1.56 13.31 -5.27
C GLU A 12 0.98 11.96 -4.87
N VAL A 13 1.81 11.06 -4.33
CA VAL A 13 1.40 9.71 -3.95
C VAL A 13 1.57 9.47 -2.46
N GLU A 14 0.75 8.60 -1.92
CA GLU A 14 0.95 8.04 -0.59
C GLU A 14 0.97 6.52 -0.65
N LEU A 15 1.85 5.95 0.17
CA LEU A 15 2.00 4.51 0.31
C LEU A 15 1.13 4.02 1.45
N LEU A 16 0.48 2.89 1.24
CA LEU A 16 -0.34 2.23 2.23
C LEU A 16 0.17 0.82 2.50
N LEU A 17 0.18 0.45 3.77
CA LEU A 17 0.47 -0.88 4.25
C LEU A 17 -0.83 -1.62 4.52
N ILE A 18 -0.90 -2.88 4.11
CA ILE A 18 -2.02 -3.75 4.46
C ILE A 18 -1.84 -4.25 5.89
N LYS A 19 -2.70 -3.81 6.80
CA LYS A 19 -2.72 -4.23 8.19
C LYS A 19 -3.66 -5.44 8.33
N GLY A 20 -3.14 -6.63 8.06
CA GLY A 20 -3.96 -7.84 8.20
C GLY A 20 -3.24 -9.12 7.82
N LYS A 21 -3.89 -10.23 8.13
CA LYS A 21 -3.52 -11.57 7.65
C LYS A 21 -3.71 -11.58 6.13
N ALA A 22 -2.61 -11.48 5.38
CA ALA A 22 -2.57 -11.68 3.93
C ALA A 22 -2.85 -13.14 3.51
N GLU A 23 -3.56 -13.90 4.35
CA GLU A 23 -3.83 -15.33 4.22
C GLU A 23 -4.71 -15.61 2.99
N ASN A 24 -5.45 -14.60 2.48
CA ASN A 24 -6.39 -14.76 1.35
C ASN A 24 -6.02 -13.95 0.09
N LEU A 25 -4.90 -13.20 0.07
CA LEU A 25 -4.49 -12.44 -1.12
C LEU A 25 -3.85 -13.33 -2.21
N SER A 26 -3.73 -14.63 -1.96
CA SER A 26 -2.85 -15.53 -2.72
C SER A 26 -3.42 -16.11 -4.01
N ALA A 27 -4.68 -15.90 -4.41
CA ALA A 27 -5.16 -16.57 -5.64
C ALA A 27 -6.42 -16.02 -6.32
N LYS A 28 -7.16 -15.10 -5.71
CA LYS A 28 -8.38 -14.55 -6.34
C LYS A 28 -8.44 -13.08 -6.05
N HIS A 29 -9.09 -12.35 -6.96
CA HIS A 29 -9.36 -10.91 -6.95
C HIS A 29 -10.20 -10.45 -5.73
N SER A 30 -9.82 -10.87 -4.53
CA SER A 30 -10.39 -10.40 -3.28
C SER A 30 -9.94 -8.95 -3.16
N GLN A 31 -10.87 -8.04 -3.40
CA GLN A 31 -10.66 -6.62 -3.16
C GLN A 31 -10.05 -6.47 -1.77
N ILE A 32 -8.82 -5.94 -1.70
CA ILE A 32 -8.23 -5.59 -0.41
C ILE A 32 -9.18 -4.56 0.20
N PRO A 33 -9.83 -4.85 1.34
CA PRO A 33 -10.74 -3.90 1.95
C PRO A 33 -9.94 -2.64 2.26
N MET A 34 -10.43 -1.50 1.78
CA MET A 34 -9.73 -0.22 1.94
C MET A 34 -9.57 0.15 3.43
N ASP A 35 -10.45 -0.40 4.28
CA ASP A 35 -10.44 -0.29 5.74
C ASP A 35 -9.26 -1.02 6.41
N GLU A 36 -8.59 -1.94 5.70
CA GLU A 36 -7.39 -2.64 6.17
C GLU A 36 -6.09 -1.92 5.76
N LEU A 37 -6.18 -0.79 5.04
CA LEU A 37 -5.02 -0.04 4.58
C LEU A 37 -4.63 1.06 5.57
N GLN A 38 -3.37 1.04 6.00
CA GLN A 38 -2.78 2.07 6.85
C GLN A 38 -1.81 2.92 6.03
N ILE A 39 -2.00 4.24 6.01
CA ILE A 39 -1.06 5.17 5.36
C ILE A 39 0.28 5.15 6.10
N LEU A 40 1.37 5.01 5.35
CA LEU A 40 2.73 5.07 5.86
C LEU A 40 3.16 6.51 6.13
N LYS A 41 3.92 6.69 7.21
CA LYS A 41 4.46 8.00 7.59
C LYS A 41 5.81 8.26 6.94
N GLY A 42 6.26 9.53 7.01
CA GLY A 42 7.44 10.00 6.27
C GLY A 42 8.77 9.31 6.60
N GLN A 43 8.95 8.79 7.82
CA GLN A 43 10.10 7.96 8.15
C GLN A 43 9.65 6.58 8.62
N GLU A 44 9.62 5.63 7.69
CA GLU A 44 9.46 4.22 8.00
C GLU A 44 10.60 3.42 7.37
N THR A 45 11.13 2.44 8.12
CA THR A 45 12.17 1.54 7.62
C THR A 45 11.54 0.20 7.25
N VAL A 46 12.10 -0.49 6.26
CA VAL A 46 11.62 -1.84 5.88
C VAL A 46 11.65 -2.79 7.08
N ALA A 47 12.68 -2.71 7.93
CA ALA A 47 12.75 -3.50 9.16
C ALA A 47 11.62 -3.16 10.15
N GLY A 48 11.31 -1.88 10.32
CA GLY A 48 10.20 -1.42 11.17
C GLY A 48 8.83 -1.85 10.64
N LEU A 49 8.63 -1.77 9.32
CA LEU A 49 7.42 -2.25 8.64
C LEU A 49 7.23 -3.77 8.81
N LYS A 50 8.31 -4.54 8.66
CA LYS A 50 8.26 -5.99 8.86
C LYS A 50 7.97 -6.36 10.32
N ALA A 51 8.46 -5.59 11.28
CA ALA A 51 8.20 -5.82 12.70
C ALA A 51 6.75 -5.47 13.11
N SER A 52 6.10 -4.54 12.41
CA SER A 52 4.71 -4.13 12.70
C SER A 52 3.65 -5.00 12.00
N CYS A 53 4.03 -5.71 10.94
CA CYS A 53 3.17 -6.68 10.28
C CYS A 53 3.00 -7.95 11.12
N SER A 54 1.75 -8.29 11.46
CA SER A 54 1.38 -9.58 12.08
C SER A 54 1.23 -10.73 11.07
N SER A 55 1.54 -10.47 9.80
CA SER A 55 1.46 -11.44 8.71
C SER A 55 2.60 -12.45 8.83
N SER A 56 2.26 -13.74 8.75
CA SER A 56 3.23 -14.85 8.78
C SER A 56 4.08 -15.01 7.52
N ARG A 57 3.97 -14.07 6.56
CA ARG A 57 4.61 -14.17 5.23
C ARG A 57 5.87 -13.31 5.21
N ASP A 58 6.97 -13.85 4.66
CA ASP A 58 8.26 -13.15 4.52
C ASP A 58 8.25 -11.97 3.53
N HIS A 59 7.10 -11.66 2.93
CA HIS A 59 6.95 -10.57 1.96
C HIS A 59 6.17 -9.38 2.52
N LEU A 60 6.62 -8.19 2.13
CA LEU A 60 5.95 -6.93 2.38
C LEU A 60 5.10 -6.58 1.15
N ILE A 61 3.80 -6.31 1.36
CA ILE A 61 2.90 -5.83 0.31
C ILE A 61 2.57 -4.37 0.59
N LEU A 62 2.85 -3.51 -0.38
CA LEU A 62 2.55 -2.08 -0.34
C LEU A 62 1.54 -1.75 -1.43
N ALA A 63 0.58 -0.89 -1.09
CA ALA A 63 -0.31 -0.24 -2.05
C ALA A 63 0.10 1.23 -2.20
N TYR A 64 -0.33 1.86 -3.30
CA TYR A 64 -0.18 3.29 -3.49
C TYR A 64 -1.50 3.89 -3.99
N ARG A 65 -1.74 5.16 -3.65
CA ARG A 65 -2.78 5.97 -4.30
C ARG A 65 -2.29 7.39 -4.53
N GLN A 66 -2.88 8.05 -5.51
CA GLN A 66 -2.68 9.48 -5.71
C GLN A 66 -3.43 10.24 -4.61
N LYS A 67 -2.79 11.26 -4.05
CA LYS A 67 -3.42 12.14 -3.07
C LYS A 67 -4.53 12.93 -3.76
N GLU A 68 -5.65 13.11 -3.07
CA GLU A 68 -6.71 13.99 -3.54
C GLU A 68 -6.22 15.44 -3.42
N ILE A 69 -5.93 16.08 -4.55
CA ILE A 69 -5.62 17.51 -4.59
C ILE A 69 -6.96 18.24 -4.49
N ILE A 70 -7.34 18.67 -3.28
CA ILE A 70 -8.42 19.64 -3.13
C ILE A 70 -7.89 20.96 -3.69
N LYS A 71 -8.30 21.30 -4.91
CA LYS A 71 -8.07 22.64 -5.46
C LYS A 71 -8.98 23.61 -4.70
N SER A 72 -8.36 24.46 -3.88
CA SER A 72 -9.02 25.61 -3.26
C SER A 72 -9.29 26.72 -4.27
#